data_AF-A0A8C3D2Z7-F1
#
_entry.id   AF-A0A8C3D2Z7-F1
#
_cell.length_a   1.000
_cell.length_b   1.000
_cell.length_c   1.000
_cell.angle_alpha   90.00
_cell.angle_beta   90.00
_cell.angle_gamma   90.00
#
_symmetry.space_group_name_H-M   'P 1'
#
loop_
_entity.id
_entity.type
_entity.pdbx_description
1 polymer ?
#
loop_
_entity_poly.entity_id
_entity_poly.type
_entity_poly.pdbx_seq_one_letter_code
_entity_poly.pdbx_strand_id
1 'polypeptide(L)'
;MGSSKGEEEQGVILISDDETESTLGTSVLLVDPSEKTAVEEEKTEEVVDEECDLMVTFCKQANVMPHARYDCTIHPFERMECDTCSPLGKNADFCSQCYCYICDKPASECQNWTTSSLCHCNAHNKSKFWKDQRDFALAGVLVMFKLELTEIDADLRHGGDLLINFIQELSVEYNKYLIGEKIPPIQHECFCLPKLPPGQCSICRSRNPEVVYKYSGVFALVTRFLNQAERENPKATAVMLLGAAKELALHKDPALSWQNHGHIDSLKLAVPYLLQR
;
A
#
# COMPACT_ATOMS: atom_id res chain seq x y z
N MET A 1 -39.86 -36.10 39.24
CA MET A 1 -40.41 -35.42 38.05
C MET A 1 -41.22 -34.23 38.55
N GLY A 2 -41.00 -32.96 38.22
CA GLY A 2 -40.13 -32.26 37.29
C GLY A 2 -40.74 -30.85 37.12
N SER A 3 -39.88 -29.82 36.99
CA SER A 3 -40.10 -28.49 36.38
C SER A 3 -41.19 -27.55 36.96
N SER A 4 -41.01 -26.24 37.09
CA SER A 4 -39.97 -25.29 36.65
C SER A 4 -40.24 -23.93 37.29
N LYS A 5 -39.19 -23.29 37.80
CA LYS A 5 -39.13 -21.86 38.12
C LYS A 5 -39.09 -21.05 36.81
N GLY A 6 -39.84 -19.95 36.75
CA GLY A 6 -39.56 -18.85 35.85
C GLY A 6 -38.94 -17.72 36.67
N GLU A 7 -37.67 -17.42 36.45
CA GLU A 7 -36.99 -16.23 36.96
C GLU A 7 -36.73 -15.33 35.76
N GLU A 8 -37.29 -14.12 35.80
CA GLU A 8 -37.13 -13.09 34.76
C GLU A 8 -35.68 -12.58 34.76
N GLU A 9 -35.05 -12.60 33.59
CA GLU A 9 -33.69 -12.12 33.35
C GLU A 9 -33.64 -10.58 33.44
N GLN A 10 -32.95 -10.05 34.45
CA GLN A 10 -32.59 -8.64 34.52
C GLN A 10 -31.24 -8.40 33.82
N GLY A 11 -31.31 -8.02 32.54
CA GLY A 11 -30.17 -7.47 31.81
C GLY A 11 -29.83 -6.08 32.34
N VAL A 12 -28.61 -5.88 32.83
CA VAL A 12 -28.13 -4.56 33.27
C VAL A 12 -27.49 -3.86 32.07
N ILE A 13 -28.08 -2.74 31.66
CA ILE A 13 -27.52 -1.83 30.65
C ILE A 13 -26.80 -0.70 31.41
N LEU A 14 -25.46 -0.62 31.28
CA LEU A 14 -24.68 0.53 31.76
C LEU A 14 -24.45 1.50 30.59
N ILE A 15 -25.13 2.65 30.62
CA ILE A 15 -24.88 3.77 29.72
C ILE A 15 -24.07 4.79 30.50
N SER A 16 -22.82 5.03 30.09
CA SER A 16 -22.04 6.16 30.57
C SER A 16 -22.54 7.40 29.82
N ASP A 17 -23.20 8.28 30.56
CA ASP A 17 -23.70 9.57 30.11
C ASP A 17 -22.53 10.57 30.05
N ASP A 18 -22.06 10.88 28.84
CA ASP A 18 -21.28 12.10 28.60
C ASP A 18 -21.77 12.71 27.28
N GLU A 19 -22.58 13.76 27.43
CA GLU A 19 -23.24 14.50 26.38
C GLU A 19 -22.24 15.36 25.58
N THR A 20 -21.97 15.04 24.31
CA THR A 20 -21.85 16.05 23.24
C THR A 20 -22.16 15.46 21.84
N GLU A 21 -23.31 15.89 21.30
CA GLU A 21 -23.79 15.97 19.90
C GLU A 21 -23.53 14.81 18.89
N SER A 22 -24.58 14.00 18.71
CA SER A 22 -25.14 13.43 17.45
C SER A 22 -24.22 13.27 16.21
N THR A 23 -24.05 12.07 15.63
CA THR A 23 -25.08 11.39 14.84
C THR A 23 -24.67 9.95 14.44
N LEU A 24 -25.61 9.01 14.64
CA LEU A 24 -25.86 7.76 13.90
C LEU A 24 -24.75 6.68 13.82
N GLY A 25 -24.93 5.64 14.63
CA GLY A 25 -24.26 4.35 14.45
C GLY A 25 -24.57 3.32 15.55
N THR A 26 -25.85 3.05 15.83
CA THR A 26 -26.27 2.01 16.78
C THR A 26 -25.76 0.64 16.32
N SER A 27 -24.83 0.05 17.07
CA SER A 27 -24.44 -1.36 16.93
C SER A 27 -24.41 -1.99 18.33
N VAL A 28 -25.52 -2.62 18.71
CA VAL A 28 -25.61 -3.45 19.92
C VAL A 28 -25.31 -4.89 19.50
N LEU A 29 -24.28 -5.49 20.07
CA LEU A 29 -23.97 -6.91 19.90
C LEU A 29 -24.36 -7.66 21.18
N LEU A 30 -25.27 -8.62 21.04
CA LEU A 30 -25.61 -9.59 22.08
C LEU A 30 -24.54 -10.70 22.05
N VAL A 31 -23.92 -10.96 23.20
CA VAL A 31 -22.92 -12.03 23.37
C VAL A 31 -23.58 -13.17 24.13
N ASP A 32 -23.74 -14.32 23.48
CA ASP A 32 -24.11 -15.57 24.17
C ASP A 32 -22.91 -16.12 24.97
N PRO A 33 -23.12 -16.72 26.16
CA PRO A 33 -22.03 -17.30 26.93
C PRO A 33 -21.55 -18.61 26.30
N SER A 34 -20.31 -18.61 25.78
CA SER A 34 -19.64 -19.81 25.27
C SER A 34 -18.95 -20.61 26.38
N GLU A 35 -18.93 -21.93 26.20
CA GLU A 35 -18.61 -22.98 27.17
C GLU A 35 -17.16 -22.97 27.70
N LYS A 36 -17.01 -23.36 28.98
CA LYS A 36 -15.77 -23.37 29.76
C LYS A 36 -14.85 -24.51 29.35
N THR A 37 -13.60 -24.20 29.02
CA THR A 37 -12.46 -25.14 29.14
C THR A 37 -11.61 -24.78 30.34
N ALA A 38 -11.45 -25.74 31.25
CA ALA A 38 -10.70 -25.60 32.50
C ALA A 38 -9.18 -25.72 32.25
N VAL A 39 -8.40 -24.79 32.79
CA VAL A 39 -6.96 -24.92 33.02
C VAL A 39 -6.70 -24.45 34.45
N GLU A 40 -5.99 -25.28 35.23
CA GLU A 40 -5.69 -25.08 36.64
C GLU A 40 -4.65 -23.95 36.82
N GLU A 41 -4.92 -23.02 37.75
CA GLU A 41 -4.05 -21.88 38.08
C GLU A 41 -3.22 -22.14 39.36
N GLU A 42 -1.91 -21.88 39.28
CA GLU A 42 -1.00 -21.84 40.42
C GLU A 42 -1.23 -20.57 41.26
N LYS A 43 -1.38 -20.75 42.58
CA LYS A 43 -1.71 -19.70 43.54
C LYS A 43 -0.49 -18.84 43.88
N THR A 44 -0.45 -17.59 43.45
CA THR A 44 0.52 -16.58 43.93
C THR A 44 0.06 -15.97 45.25
N GLU A 45 1.00 -15.80 46.18
CA GLU A 45 0.79 -15.31 47.55
C GLU A 45 0.27 -13.86 47.60
N GLU A 46 -0.74 -13.64 48.45
CA GLU A 46 -1.43 -12.36 48.65
C GLU A 46 -0.65 -11.45 49.61
N VAL A 47 -0.45 -10.19 49.23
CA VAL A 47 0.04 -9.12 50.11
C VAL A 47 -1.16 -8.25 50.48
N VAL A 48 -1.51 -8.19 51.77
CA VAL A 48 -2.66 -7.44 52.28
C VAL A 48 -2.16 -6.12 52.89
N ASP A 49 -2.72 -5.00 52.44
CA ASP A 49 -2.51 -3.67 53.04
C ASP A 49 -3.53 -3.49 54.18
N GLU A 50 -3.05 -3.41 55.43
CA GLU A 50 -3.89 -3.41 56.63
C GLU A 50 -4.61 -2.07 56.89
N GLU A 51 -4.35 -1.01 56.10
CA GLU A 51 -4.93 0.32 56.33
C GLU A 51 -6.14 0.64 55.43
N CYS A 52 -6.45 -0.20 54.45
CA CYS A 52 -7.66 -0.09 53.64
C CYS A 52 -8.40 -1.43 53.65
N ASP A 53 -9.67 -1.45 54.09
CA ASP A 53 -10.61 -2.61 54.02
C ASP A 53 -10.94 -3.04 52.56
N LEU A 54 -9.95 -3.06 51.67
CA LEU A 54 -10.02 -3.43 50.27
C LEU A 54 -9.41 -4.83 50.09
N MET A 55 -10.26 -5.84 50.03
CA MET A 55 -9.86 -7.20 49.67
C MET A 55 -10.05 -7.43 48.16
N VAL A 56 -8.99 -7.84 47.46
CA VAL A 56 -9.09 -8.32 46.07
C VAL A 56 -9.72 -9.71 46.11
N THR A 57 -11.02 -9.80 45.80
CA THR A 57 -11.78 -11.07 45.86
C THR A 57 -11.62 -11.93 44.61
N PHE A 58 -11.11 -11.36 43.52
CA PHE A 58 -10.88 -12.05 42.26
C PHE A 58 -9.86 -11.27 41.42
N CYS A 59 -8.85 -11.98 40.90
CA CYS A 59 -7.95 -11.46 39.89
C CYS A 59 -7.99 -12.42 38.70
N LYS A 60 -8.17 -11.87 37.50
CA LYS A 60 -8.04 -12.61 36.25
C LYS A 60 -7.15 -11.83 35.31
N GLN A 61 -6.24 -12.52 34.64
CA GLN A 61 -5.44 -11.90 33.59
C GLN A 61 -6.36 -11.40 32.47
N ALA A 62 -6.27 -10.11 32.16
CA ALA A 62 -7.02 -9.51 31.07
C ALA A 62 -6.53 -10.08 29.73
N ASN A 63 -7.46 -10.22 28.77
CA ASN A 63 -7.10 -10.53 27.40
C ASN A 63 -6.29 -9.37 26.83
N VAL A 64 -5.07 -9.66 26.36
CA VAL A 64 -4.24 -8.65 25.68
C VAL A 64 -4.87 -8.36 24.31
N MET A 65 -5.35 -7.14 24.12
CA MET A 65 -5.93 -6.69 22.86
C MET A 65 -4.82 -6.33 21.85
N PRO A 66 -5.13 -6.33 20.53
CA PRO A 66 -4.20 -5.83 19.52
C PRO A 66 -3.72 -4.42 19.84
N HIS A 67 -2.40 -4.21 19.81
CA HIS A 67 -1.78 -2.94 20.16
C HIS A 67 -0.57 -2.66 19.28
N ALA A 68 -0.24 -1.37 19.11
CA ALA A 68 0.96 -1.00 18.38
C ALA A 68 2.17 -1.50 19.16
N ARG A 69 3.22 -1.94 18.47
CA ARG A 69 4.42 -2.48 19.11
C ARG A 69 5.00 -1.60 20.23
N TYR A 70 4.96 -0.28 20.08
CA TYR A 70 5.50 0.64 21.08
C TYR A 70 4.68 0.73 22.39
N ASP A 71 3.48 0.13 22.41
CA ASP A 71 2.60 0.02 23.59
C ASP A 71 2.63 -1.40 24.20
N CYS A 72 3.49 -2.29 23.70
CA CYS A 72 3.60 -3.66 24.20
C CYS A 72 4.15 -3.71 25.63
N THR A 73 3.41 -4.33 26.54
CA THR A 73 3.82 -4.51 27.95
C THR A 73 4.74 -5.71 28.16
N ILE A 74 4.78 -6.66 27.22
CA ILE A 74 5.59 -7.88 27.29
C ILE A 74 7.03 -7.61 26.81
N HIS A 75 7.19 -6.81 25.75
CA HIS A 75 8.49 -6.53 25.15
C HIS A 75 8.84 -5.04 25.29
N PRO A 76 9.92 -4.68 26.03
CA PRO A 76 10.36 -3.31 26.18
C PRO A 76 10.55 -2.59 24.84
N PHE A 77 10.31 -1.28 24.83
CA PHE A 77 10.41 -0.46 23.62
C PHE A 77 11.33 0.74 23.84
N GLU A 78 12.22 0.98 22.87
CA GLU A 78 13.13 2.12 22.84
C GLU A 78 12.69 3.12 21.76
N ARG A 79 12.56 4.40 22.13
CA ARG A 79 12.11 5.47 21.23
C ARG A 79 13.30 6.24 20.65
N MET A 80 13.26 6.47 19.35
CA MET A 80 14.14 7.40 18.64
C MET A 80 13.39 7.98 17.44
N GLU A 81 13.74 9.22 17.08
CA GLU A 81 12.96 9.99 16.11
C GLU A 81 12.94 9.38 14.70
N CYS A 82 14.08 9.00 14.14
CA CYS A 82 14.15 8.65 12.71
C CYS A 82 15.07 7.46 12.38
N ASP A 83 15.35 6.56 13.35
CA ASP A 83 16.18 5.40 13.08
C ASP A 83 15.42 4.33 12.28
N THR A 84 15.76 4.23 11.00
CA THR A 84 15.22 3.23 10.07
C THR A 84 16.25 2.16 9.71
N CYS A 85 17.49 2.28 10.18
CA CYS A 85 18.62 1.47 9.73
C CYS A 85 18.54 0.04 10.26
N SER A 86 18.26 -0.13 11.55
CA SER A 86 18.20 -1.44 12.21
C SER A 86 17.31 -1.38 13.45
N PRO A 87 16.86 -2.53 13.98
CA PRO A 87 16.12 -2.54 15.23
C PRO A 87 16.90 -1.89 16.38
N LEU A 88 16.25 -0.95 17.05
CA LEU A 88 16.78 -0.34 18.27
C LEU A 88 16.54 -1.27 19.45
N GLY A 89 17.62 -1.69 20.11
CA GLY A 89 17.55 -2.59 21.26
C GLY A 89 16.71 -3.83 20.98
N LYS A 90 15.59 -3.96 21.69
CA LYS A 90 14.64 -5.09 21.58
C LYS A 90 13.37 -4.76 20.79
N ASN A 91 13.35 -3.68 20.03
CA ASN A 91 12.18 -3.29 19.23
C ASN A 91 11.77 -4.34 18.19
N ALA A 92 12.69 -5.21 17.76
CA ALA A 92 12.39 -6.34 16.88
C ALA A 92 11.49 -7.41 17.53
N ASP A 93 11.55 -7.59 18.85
CA ASP A 93 10.76 -8.60 19.56
C ASP A 93 9.30 -8.15 19.64
N PHE A 94 8.33 -9.04 19.41
CA PHE A 94 6.91 -8.69 19.49
C PHE A 94 6.08 -9.86 20.04
N CYS A 95 4.96 -9.55 20.68
CA CYS A 95 3.99 -10.57 21.09
C CYS A 95 2.97 -10.82 19.97
N SER A 96 2.14 -11.86 20.10
CA SER A 96 1.13 -12.24 19.09
C SER A 96 0.07 -11.17 18.82
N GLN A 97 -0.10 -10.20 19.70
CA GLN A 97 -1.07 -9.11 19.59
C GLN A 97 -0.44 -7.79 19.12
N CYS A 98 0.88 -7.74 18.93
CA CYS A 98 1.52 -6.55 18.39
C CYS A 98 1.18 -6.37 16.90
N TYR A 99 0.85 -5.15 16.51
CA TYR A 99 0.78 -4.74 15.10
C TYR A 99 1.86 -3.72 14.75
N CYS A 100 2.20 -3.66 13.47
CA CYS A 100 3.08 -2.69 12.89
C CYS A 100 2.39 -1.33 12.77
N TYR A 101 2.92 -0.31 13.46
CA TYR A 101 2.36 1.04 13.44
C TYR A 101 2.30 1.66 12.04
N ILE A 102 3.21 1.30 11.12
CA ILE A 102 3.24 1.86 9.76
C ILE A 102 2.25 1.16 8.83
N CYS A 103 2.19 -0.18 8.90
CA CYS A 103 1.40 -0.98 7.96
C CYS A 103 -0.04 -1.27 8.43
N ASP A 104 -0.34 -1.06 9.71
CA ASP A 104 -1.62 -1.42 10.33
C ASP A 104 -1.98 -2.90 10.17
N LYS A 105 -0.96 -3.77 10.28
CA LYS A 105 -1.04 -5.23 10.16
C LYS A 105 -0.29 -5.91 11.29
N PRO A 106 -0.57 -7.18 11.62
CA PRO A 106 0.19 -7.93 12.63
C PRO A 106 1.70 -7.81 12.41
N ALA A 107 2.48 -7.66 13.48
CA ALA A 107 3.93 -7.49 13.40
C ALA A 107 4.60 -8.65 12.64
N SER A 108 4.08 -9.87 12.80
CA SER A 108 4.50 -11.07 12.08
C SER A 108 4.28 -11.03 10.56
N GLU A 109 3.37 -10.18 10.08
CA GLU A 109 3.04 -10.05 8.65
C GLU A 109 3.73 -8.83 7.99
N CYS A 110 4.46 -8.05 8.79
CA CYS A 110 5.15 -6.88 8.29
C CYS A 110 6.45 -7.27 7.57
N GLN A 111 6.44 -7.22 6.24
CA GLN A 111 7.61 -7.51 5.40
C GLN A 111 8.79 -6.57 5.66
N ASN A 112 8.51 -5.35 6.16
CA ASN A 112 9.52 -4.36 6.50
C ASN A 112 9.83 -4.31 8.00
N TRP A 113 9.49 -5.35 8.77
CA TRP A 113 9.59 -5.31 10.22
C TRP A 113 11.01 -4.97 10.69
N THR A 114 11.98 -5.77 10.26
CA THR A 114 13.42 -5.60 10.55
C THR A 114 14.26 -5.24 9.33
N THR A 115 13.61 -4.85 8.22
CA THR A 115 14.30 -4.56 6.96
C THR A 115 15.20 -3.34 7.10
N SER A 116 16.48 -3.52 6.76
CA SER A 116 17.46 -2.44 6.83
C SER A 116 17.00 -1.24 6.00
N SER A 117 17.18 -0.04 6.56
CA SER A 117 16.74 1.24 5.98
C SER A 117 15.22 1.45 5.90
N LEU A 118 14.42 0.48 6.36
CA LEU A 118 12.96 0.53 6.44
C LEU A 118 12.45 -0.14 7.73
N CYS A 119 13.19 -0.14 8.84
CA CYS A 119 12.77 -0.89 10.05
C CYS A 119 11.50 -0.31 10.65
N HIS A 120 10.36 -0.93 10.38
CA HIS A 120 9.09 -0.52 10.98
C HIS A 120 9.01 -0.86 12.47
N CYS A 121 9.86 -1.78 12.94
CA CYS A 121 10.01 -2.17 14.34
C CYS A 121 10.17 -0.98 15.30
N ASN A 122 10.83 0.10 14.84
CA ASN A 122 11.16 1.28 15.63
C ASN A 122 10.05 2.34 15.63
N ALA A 123 9.00 2.14 14.84
CA ALA A 123 8.01 3.17 14.59
C ALA A 123 7.10 3.41 15.79
N HIS A 124 6.84 4.67 16.11
CA HIS A 124 5.95 5.07 17.21
C HIS A 124 5.23 6.40 16.99
N ASN A 125 4.06 6.57 17.62
CA ASN A 125 3.19 7.74 17.42
C ASN A 125 3.74 9.07 17.96
N LYS A 126 4.74 9.03 18.85
CA LYS A 126 5.33 10.25 19.44
C LYS A 126 6.29 10.99 18.51
N SER A 127 6.78 10.37 17.45
CA SER A 127 7.64 11.05 16.47
C SER A 127 6.82 11.65 15.35
N LYS A 128 7.18 12.87 14.92
CA LYS A 128 6.64 13.44 13.68
C LYS A 128 7.05 12.61 12.47
N PHE A 129 8.30 12.17 12.40
CA PHE A 129 8.82 11.38 11.29
C PHE A 129 8.01 10.10 11.07
N TRP A 130 7.75 9.35 12.14
CA TRP A 130 6.98 8.10 12.04
C TRP A 130 5.49 8.32 11.72
N LYS A 131 4.90 9.41 12.20
CA LYS A 131 3.53 9.80 11.80
C LYS A 131 3.48 10.11 10.31
N ASP A 132 4.39 10.95 9.82
CA ASP A 132 4.46 11.30 8.41
C ASP A 132 4.70 10.05 7.51
N GLN A 133 5.50 9.09 7.97
CA GLN A 133 5.68 7.79 7.29
C GLN A 133 4.43 6.91 7.30
N ARG A 134 3.72 6.83 8.43
CA ARG A 134 2.42 6.12 8.51
C ARG A 134 1.43 6.77 7.54
N ASP A 135 1.34 8.08 7.53
CA ASP A 135 0.40 8.82 6.69
C ASP A 135 0.70 8.61 5.21
N PHE A 136 1.99 8.63 4.84
CA PHE A 136 2.44 8.29 3.49
C PHE A 136 2.06 6.86 3.11
N ALA A 137 2.27 5.88 4.00
CA ALA A 137 1.91 4.49 3.76
C ALA A 137 0.38 4.30 3.61
N LEU A 138 -0.42 4.99 4.42
CA LEU A 138 -1.89 4.92 4.38
C LEU A 138 -2.51 5.60 3.16
N ALA A 139 -1.92 6.70 2.69
CA ALA A 139 -2.31 7.37 1.46
C ALA A 139 -1.88 6.58 0.22
N GLY A 140 -0.74 5.89 0.29
CA GLY A 140 -0.19 5.10 -0.81
C GLY A 140 -0.01 5.93 -2.07
N VAL A 141 -0.48 5.43 -3.21
CA VAL A 141 -0.37 6.11 -4.51
C VAL A 141 -1.12 7.44 -4.55
N LEU A 142 -2.13 7.63 -3.69
CA LEU A 142 -2.96 8.84 -3.67
C LEU A 142 -2.21 10.08 -3.16
N VAL A 143 -1.04 9.92 -2.54
CA VAL A 143 -0.16 11.03 -2.15
C VAL A 143 0.17 11.96 -3.32
N MET A 144 0.14 11.46 -4.56
CA MET A 144 0.36 12.27 -5.76
C MET A 144 -0.67 13.39 -5.95
N PHE A 145 -1.84 13.26 -5.34
CA PHE A 145 -2.95 14.21 -5.42
C PHE A 145 -2.97 15.19 -4.24
N LYS A 146 -2.06 15.04 -3.27
CA LYS A 146 -2.00 15.88 -2.07
C LYS A 146 -3.32 15.91 -1.28
N LEU A 147 -3.96 14.75 -1.17
CA LEU A 147 -5.17 14.58 -0.36
C LEU A 147 -4.79 14.38 1.09
N GLU A 148 -5.60 14.91 2.00
CA GLU A 148 -5.53 14.60 3.42
C GLU A 148 -6.12 13.21 3.68
N LEU A 149 -5.63 12.49 4.70
CA LEU A 149 -6.12 11.12 4.98
C LEU A 149 -7.62 11.05 5.25
N THR A 150 -8.20 12.10 5.82
CA THR A 150 -9.64 12.21 6.09
C THR A 150 -10.48 12.35 4.83
N GLU A 151 -9.87 12.76 3.71
CA GLU A 151 -10.54 12.88 2.41
C GLU A 151 -10.54 11.54 1.66
N ILE A 152 -9.69 10.59 2.04
CA ILE A 152 -9.52 9.30 1.35
C ILE A 152 -10.58 8.30 1.82
N ASP A 153 -11.66 8.22 1.06
CA ASP A 153 -12.71 7.21 1.21
C ASP A 153 -12.43 5.91 0.41
N ALA A 154 -13.37 4.96 0.50
CA ALA A 154 -13.26 3.66 -0.17
C ALA A 154 -13.21 3.77 -1.70
N ASP A 155 -13.89 4.73 -2.30
CA ASP A 155 -13.90 4.92 -3.76
C ASP A 155 -12.55 5.46 -4.25
N LEU A 156 -11.96 6.40 -3.52
CA LEU A 156 -10.62 6.91 -3.81
C LEU A 156 -9.56 5.84 -3.61
N ARG A 157 -9.68 5.01 -2.55
CA ARG A 157 -8.78 3.86 -2.33
C ARG A 157 -8.86 2.88 -3.50
N HIS A 158 -10.07 2.52 -3.93
CA HIS A 158 -10.28 1.64 -5.09
C HIS A 158 -9.64 2.21 -6.37
N GLY A 159 -9.85 3.50 -6.66
CA GLY A 159 -9.18 4.16 -7.78
C GLY A 159 -7.65 4.15 -7.67
N GLY A 160 -7.13 4.31 -6.44
CA GLY A 160 -5.70 4.19 -6.13
C GLY A 160 -5.17 2.78 -6.40
N ASP A 161 -5.88 1.74 -5.97
CA ASP A 161 -5.48 0.34 -6.18
C ASP A 161 -5.44 -0.02 -7.68
N LEU A 162 -6.38 0.51 -8.48
CA LEU A 162 -6.32 0.38 -9.94
C LEU A 162 -5.13 1.15 -10.54
N LEU A 163 -4.88 2.36 -10.05
CA LEU A 163 -3.78 3.21 -10.52
C LEU A 163 -2.40 2.61 -10.23
N ILE A 164 -2.19 2.02 -9.04
CA ILE A 164 -0.88 1.40 -8.71
C ILE A 164 -0.59 0.19 -9.61
N ASN A 165 -1.60 -0.64 -9.89
CA ASN A 165 -1.46 -1.77 -10.83
C ASN A 165 -1.12 -1.27 -12.24
N PHE A 166 -1.81 -0.22 -12.69
CA PHE A 166 -1.50 0.43 -13.97
C PHE A 166 -0.08 0.97 -14.03
N ILE A 167 0.40 1.67 -12.98
CA ILE A 167 1.77 2.22 -12.93
C ILE A 167 2.82 1.10 -13.04
N GLN A 168 2.58 -0.05 -12.39
CA GLN A 168 3.47 -1.20 -12.49
C GLN A 168 3.54 -1.76 -13.91
N GLU A 169 2.38 -1.96 -14.56
CA GLU A 169 2.32 -2.39 -15.97
C GLU A 169 2.95 -1.35 -16.91
N LEU A 170 2.67 -0.06 -16.67
CA LEU A 170 3.15 1.06 -17.49
C LEU A 170 4.66 1.15 -17.44
N SER A 171 5.27 0.98 -16.26
CA SER A 171 6.72 0.95 -16.09
C SER A 171 7.35 -0.13 -16.97
N VAL A 172 6.76 -1.33 -17.03
CA VAL A 172 7.28 -2.43 -17.86
C VAL A 172 7.21 -2.08 -19.35
N GLU A 173 6.05 -1.63 -19.84
CA GLU A 173 5.88 -1.28 -21.26
C GLU A 173 6.71 -0.06 -21.66
N TYR A 174 6.81 0.95 -20.80
CA TYR A 174 7.60 2.14 -21.06
C TYR A 174 9.10 1.83 -21.06
N ASN A 175 9.58 0.94 -20.20
CA ASN A 175 10.96 0.46 -20.27
C ASN A 175 11.25 -0.28 -21.59
N LYS A 176 10.33 -1.10 -22.10
CA LYS A 176 10.47 -1.72 -23.43
C LYS A 176 10.59 -0.64 -24.53
N TYR A 177 9.74 0.38 -24.46
CA TYR A 177 9.82 1.53 -25.36
C TYR A 177 11.18 2.22 -25.27
N LEU A 178 11.73 2.48 -24.07
CA LEU A 178 13.03 3.13 -23.90
C LEU A 178 14.22 2.28 -24.37
N ILE A 179 14.13 0.95 -24.27
CA ILE A 179 15.16 0.03 -24.80
C ILE A 179 15.19 0.06 -26.33
N GLY A 180 14.01 0.17 -26.96
CA GLY A 180 13.84 0.16 -28.41
C GLY A 180 14.13 -1.19 -29.06
N GLU A 181 13.71 -1.33 -30.31
CA GLU A 181 13.93 -2.51 -31.14
C GLU A 181 15.15 -2.30 -32.04
N LYS A 182 16.14 -3.19 -31.94
CA LYS A 182 17.29 -3.18 -32.85
C LYS A 182 16.87 -3.73 -34.20
N ILE A 183 16.91 -2.90 -35.22
CA ILE A 183 16.72 -3.32 -36.60
C ILE A 183 18.07 -3.83 -37.12
N PRO A 184 18.15 -5.11 -37.55
CA PRO A 184 19.35 -5.62 -38.18
C PRO A 184 19.67 -4.79 -39.43
N PRO A 185 20.95 -4.50 -39.74
CA PRO A 185 21.37 -3.75 -40.92
C PRO A 185 21.09 -4.44 -42.27
N ILE A 186 20.20 -5.44 -42.30
CA ILE A 186 19.91 -6.35 -43.41
C ILE A 186 18.77 -5.79 -44.31
N GLN A 187 18.04 -4.77 -43.87
CA GLN A 187 16.88 -4.24 -44.61
C GLN A 187 17.16 -3.00 -45.47
N HIS A 188 18.35 -2.41 -45.40
CA HIS A 188 18.69 -1.24 -46.21
C HIS A 188 19.57 -1.62 -47.40
N GLU A 189 19.21 -1.14 -48.59
CA GLU A 189 20.07 -1.21 -49.76
C GLU A 189 21.42 -0.54 -49.47
N CYS A 190 22.50 -1.23 -49.81
CA CYS A 190 23.83 -0.69 -49.67
C CYS A 190 24.02 0.50 -50.64
N PHE A 191 24.29 1.69 -50.08
CA PHE A 191 24.64 2.89 -50.86
C PHE A 191 26.15 3.05 -51.08
N CYS A 192 26.98 2.14 -50.56
CA CYS A 192 28.41 2.12 -50.85
C CYS A 192 28.68 1.67 -52.29
N LEU A 193 29.79 2.12 -52.86
CA LEU A 193 30.28 1.66 -54.16
C LEU A 193 31.44 0.68 -53.93
N PRO A 194 31.38 -0.57 -54.47
CA PRO A 194 30.29 -1.17 -55.25
C PRO A 194 29.08 -1.57 -54.37
N LYS A 195 27.87 -1.50 -54.95
CA LYS A 195 26.63 -1.93 -54.28
C LYS A 195 26.65 -3.45 -54.08
N LEU A 196 26.97 -3.89 -52.86
CA LEU A 196 26.95 -5.30 -52.48
C LEU A 196 25.59 -5.70 -51.87
N PRO A 197 25.16 -6.97 -51.99
CA PRO A 197 23.95 -7.46 -51.33
C PRO A 197 23.95 -7.19 -49.81
N PRO A 198 22.75 -7.10 -49.17
CA PRO A 198 22.65 -6.86 -47.73
C PRO A 198 23.52 -7.81 -46.91
N GLY A 199 24.22 -7.27 -45.92
CA GLY A 199 25.13 -8.03 -45.06
C GLY A 199 26.50 -8.36 -45.68
N GLN A 200 26.72 -8.16 -46.99
CA GLN A 200 28.00 -8.48 -47.64
C GLN A 200 28.99 -7.30 -47.68
N CYS A 201 28.53 -6.06 -47.48
CA CYS A 201 29.39 -4.89 -47.40
C CYS A 201 30.04 -4.76 -46.01
N SER A 202 31.37 -4.75 -45.93
CA SER A 202 32.12 -4.57 -44.68
C SER A 202 31.84 -3.22 -44.01
N ILE A 203 31.64 -2.15 -44.80
CA ILE A 203 31.34 -0.80 -44.32
C ILE A 203 29.92 -0.72 -43.73
N CYS A 204 28.93 -1.33 -44.39
CA CYS A 204 27.56 -1.39 -43.85
C CYS A 204 27.47 -2.33 -42.64
N ARG A 205 28.26 -3.41 -42.62
CA ARG A 205 28.34 -4.34 -41.48
C ARG A 205 28.96 -3.70 -40.24
N SER A 206 29.85 -2.73 -40.41
CA SER A 206 30.42 -1.95 -39.30
C SER A 206 29.51 -0.82 -38.80
N ARG A 207 28.38 -0.54 -39.47
CA ARG A 207 27.40 0.42 -38.93
C ARG A 207 26.69 -0.21 -37.74
N ASN A 208 26.52 0.58 -36.67
CA ASN A 208 25.71 0.15 -35.53
C ASN A 208 24.28 -0.15 -35.99
N PRO A 209 23.63 -1.20 -35.45
CA PRO A 209 22.22 -1.47 -35.72
C PRO A 209 21.40 -0.24 -35.34
N GLU A 210 20.46 0.13 -36.22
CA GLU A 210 19.54 1.22 -35.92
C GLU A 210 18.56 0.77 -34.85
N VAL A 211 18.29 1.63 -33.87
CA VAL A 211 17.29 1.37 -32.83
C VAL A 211 16.04 2.16 -33.20
N VAL A 212 14.91 1.47 -33.26
CA VAL A 212 13.59 2.08 -33.48
C VAL A 212 12.75 1.95 -32.22
N TYR A 213 12.15 3.06 -31.83
CA TYR A 213 11.35 3.16 -30.61
C TYR A 213 9.87 3.20 -30.99
N LYS A 214 9.08 2.23 -30.51
CA LYS A 214 7.64 2.12 -30.82
C LYS A 214 6.81 2.31 -29.56
N TYR A 215 6.04 3.39 -29.53
CA TYR A 215 5.20 3.72 -28.38
C TYR A 215 3.86 2.93 -28.33
N SER A 216 3.57 2.11 -29.34
CA SER A 216 2.29 1.40 -29.49
C SER A 216 1.95 0.47 -28.32
N GLY A 217 2.93 -0.18 -27.70
CA GLY A 217 2.72 -1.00 -26.49
C GLY A 217 2.17 -0.18 -25.33
N VAL A 218 2.82 0.96 -25.05
CA VAL A 218 2.38 1.94 -24.05
C VAL A 218 1.00 2.50 -24.41
N PHE A 219 0.80 2.88 -25.67
CA PHE A 219 -0.48 3.42 -26.14
C PHE A 219 -1.65 2.44 -25.92
N ALA A 220 -1.46 1.16 -26.25
CA ALA A 220 -2.48 0.12 -26.09
C ALA A 220 -2.82 -0.12 -24.62
N LEU A 221 -1.79 -0.18 -23.76
CA LEU A 221 -1.96 -0.32 -22.31
C LEU A 221 -2.76 0.85 -21.72
N VAL A 222 -2.36 2.08 -22.03
CA VAL A 222 -3.04 3.29 -21.54
C VAL A 222 -4.47 3.32 -22.06
N THR A 223 -4.69 3.04 -23.35
CA THR A 223 -6.03 2.99 -23.94
C THR A 223 -6.95 2.03 -23.20
N ARG A 224 -6.45 0.84 -22.84
CA ARG A 224 -7.21 -0.15 -22.05
C ARG A 224 -7.55 0.39 -20.66
N PHE A 225 -6.60 1.04 -20.01
CA PHE A 225 -6.81 1.63 -18.68
C PHE A 225 -7.82 2.77 -18.70
N LEU A 226 -7.76 3.68 -19.69
CA LEU A 226 -8.75 4.75 -19.87
C LEU A 226 -10.15 4.17 -20.13
N ASN A 227 -10.27 3.14 -20.97
CA ASN A 227 -11.55 2.45 -21.21
C ASN A 227 -12.11 1.79 -19.94
N GLN A 228 -11.24 1.35 -19.02
CA GLN A 228 -11.67 0.84 -17.73
C GLN A 228 -12.18 1.98 -16.84
N ALA A 229 -11.46 3.10 -16.78
CA ALA A 229 -11.84 4.28 -15.99
C ALA A 229 -13.23 4.82 -16.35
N GLU A 230 -13.63 4.75 -17.63
CA GLU A 230 -14.98 5.13 -18.11
C GLU A 230 -16.12 4.32 -17.45
N ARG A 231 -15.82 3.18 -16.82
CA ARG A 231 -16.80 2.27 -16.19
C ARG A 231 -16.81 2.33 -14.67
N GLU A 232 -15.86 3.06 -14.09
CA GLU A 232 -15.75 3.22 -12.64
C GLU A 232 -16.63 4.36 -12.12
N ASN A 233 -16.75 4.49 -10.80
CA ASN A 233 -17.44 5.62 -10.18
C ASN A 233 -16.63 6.93 -10.38
N PRO A 234 -17.26 8.12 -10.29
CA PRO A 234 -16.59 9.38 -10.60
C PRO A 234 -15.30 9.68 -9.81
N LYS A 235 -15.23 9.26 -8.54
CA LYS A 235 -14.04 9.47 -7.69
C LYS A 235 -12.88 8.58 -8.15
N ALA A 236 -13.16 7.29 -8.36
CA ALA A 236 -12.18 6.35 -8.88
C ALA A 236 -11.72 6.74 -10.29
N THR A 237 -12.64 7.11 -11.19
CA THR A 237 -12.33 7.61 -12.53
C THR A 237 -11.40 8.82 -12.47
N ALA A 238 -11.68 9.81 -11.61
CA ALA A 238 -10.83 10.99 -11.47
C ALA A 238 -9.39 10.63 -11.05
N VAL A 239 -9.24 9.75 -10.05
CA VAL A 239 -7.93 9.24 -9.60
C VAL A 239 -7.19 8.56 -10.76
N MET A 240 -7.86 7.65 -11.48
CA MET A 240 -7.26 6.91 -12.59
C MET A 240 -6.80 7.85 -13.71
N LEU A 241 -7.67 8.75 -14.18
CA LEU A 241 -7.38 9.65 -15.30
C LEU A 241 -6.27 10.65 -14.95
N LEU A 242 -6.37 11.31 -13.79
CA LEU A 242 -5.37 12.29 -13.36
C LEU A 242 -4.03 11.62 -13.06
N GLY A 243 -4.05 10.42 -12.49
CA GLY A 243 -2.86 9.61 -12.26
C GLY A 243 -2.17 9.21 -13.56
N ALA A 244 -2.92 8.66 -14.52
CA ALA A 244 -2.39 8.32 -15.84
C ALA A 244 -1.82 9.54 -16.56
N ALA A 245 -2.49 10.69 -16.51
CA ALA A 245 -1.99 11.93 -17.11
C ALA A 245 -0.66 12.37 -16.48
N LYS A 246 -0.51 12.27 -15.16
CA LYS A 246 0.74 12.58 -14.45
C LYS A 246 1.88 11.67 -14.89
N GLU A 247 1.65 10.37 -14.98
CA GLU A 247 2.67 9.41 -15.41
C GLU A 247 3.10 9.66 -16.87
N LEU A 248 2.13 9.85 -17.77
CA LEU A 248 2.40 10.13 -19.18
C LEU A 248 3.19 11.43 -19.38
N ALA A 249 2.96 12.45 -18.56
CA ALA A 249 3.70 13.71 -18.64
C ALA A 249 5.20 13.56 -18.32
N LEU A 250 5.60 12.47 -17.67
CA LEU A 250 7.00 12.16 -17.36
C LEU A 250 7.72 11.41 -18.48
N HIS A 251 6.98 10.92 -19.49
CA HIS A 251 7.57 10.17 -20.57
C HIS A 251 8.45 11.06 -21.47
N LYS A 252 9.61 10.53 -21.85
CA LYS A 252 10.61 11.17 -22.69
C LYS A 252 10.71 10.41 -24.01
N ASP A 253 10.88 11.15 -25.09
CA ASP A 253 11.02 10.60 -26.43
C ASP A 253 12.50 10.34 -26.76
N PRO A 254 12.97 9.07 -26.74
CA PRO A 254 14.30 8.72 -27.23
C PRO A 254 14.39 8.73 -28.76
N ALA A 255 13.27 8.79 -29.48
CA ALA A 255 13.27 8.69 -30.93
C ALA A 255 13.81 9.97 -31.58
N LEU A 256 14.60 9.77 -32.65
CA LEU A 256 15.00 10.88 -33.51
C LEU A 256 13.78 11.42 -34.25
N SER A 257 13.82 12.71 -34.63
CA SER A 257 12.69 13.38 -35.28
C SER A 257 12.15 12.62 -36.50
N TRP A 258 13.01 11.94 -37.24
CA TRP A 258 12.66 11.18 -38.44
C TRP A 258 12.14 9.77 -38.18
N GLN A 259 12.20 9.25 -36.95
CA GLN A 259 11.70 7.91 -36.60
C GLN A 259 10.22 7.94 -36.20
N ASN A 260 9.65 9.13 -36.02
CA ASN A 260 8.25 9.33 -35.62
C ASN A 260 7.29 9.05 -36.79
N HIS A 261 6.83 7.80 -36.92
CA HIS A 261 5.84 7.41 -37.92
C HIS A 261 4.61 6.81 -37.24
N GLY A 262 3.42 7.34 -37.53
CA GLY A 262 2.15 6.80 -37.03
C GLY A 262 1.65 7.43 -35.73
N HIS A 263 0.32 7.56 -35.60
CA HIS A 263 -0.34 8.22 -34.46
C HIS A 263 -0.17 7.47 -33.12
N ILE A 264 0.08 6.15 -33.16
CA ILE A 264 0.20 5.30 -31.97
C ILE A 264 1.66 4.97 -31.61
N ASP A 265 2.57 5.00 -32.59
CA ASP A 265 3.97 4.63 -32.39
C ASP A 265 4.85 5.83 -32.01
N SER A 266 4.43 7.05 -32.35
CA SER A 266 5.11 8.29 -31.98
C SER A 266 4.59 8.81 -30.64
N LEU A 267 5.47 8.92 -29.64
CA LEU A 267 5.12 9.53 -28.33
C LEU A 267 4.54 10.93 -28.52
N LYS A 268 5.12 11.73 -29.41
CA LYS A 268 4.70 13.11 -29.69
C LYS A 268 3.27 13.23 -30.21
N LEU A 269 2.74 12.19 -30.84
CA LEU A 269 1.36 12.15 -31.35
C LEU A 269 0.43 11.40 -30.40
N ALA A 270 0.91 10.28 -29.85
CA ALA A 270 0.18 9.39 -28.98
C ALA A 270 -0.22 10.06 -27.65
N VAL A 271 0.72 10.74 -26.97
CA VAL A 271 0.45 11.33 -25.66
C VAL A 271 -0.61 12.44 -25.74
N PRO A 272 -0.52 13.43 -26.65
CA PRO A 272 -1.58 14.43 -26.80
C PRO A 272 -2.95 13.82 -27.12
N TYR A 273 -2.98 12.77 -27.95
CA TYR A 273 -4.24 12.07 -28.25
C TYR A 273 -4.83 11.40 -27.01
N LEU A 274 -4.01 10.70 -26.22
CA LEU A 274 -4.46 10.04 -24.99
C LEU A 274 -4.95 11.03 -23.94
N LEU A 275 -4.32 12.20 -23.83
CA LEU A 275 -4.70 13.26 -22.88
C LEU A 275 -5.95 14.05 -23.29
N GLN A 276 -6.44 13.89 -24.52
CA GLN A 276 -7.67 14.53 -25.02
C GLN A 276 -8.92 13.65 -24.86
N ARG A 277 -8.74 12.38 -24.50
CA ARG A 277 -9.84 11.45 -24.21
C ARG A 277 -10.39 11.69 -22.82
#